data_AF-A0A931ULX4-F1
#
_entry.id   AF-A0A931ULX4-F1
#
_cell.length_a   1.000
_cell.length_b   1.000
_cell.length_c   1.000
_cell.angle_alpha   90.00
_cell.angle_beta   90.00
_cell.angle_gamma   90.00
#
_symmetry.space_group_name_H-M   'P 1'
#
loop_
_entity.id
_entity.type
_entity.pdbx_description
1 polymer ?
#
loop_
_entity_poly.entity_id
_entity_poly.type
_entity_poly.pdbx_seq_one_letter_code
_entity_poly.pdbx_strand_id
1 'polypeptide(L)'
;MAGILGLGLLLGSLPAAAADRLRVAHSTLTATNAVLWVARDRGLFQRHGLQVHLIYVAGVRSLQAYVEAVRVFKQEREFTIGVLGRAMRTTDREILDDTYSFYRDYFEDVPYPTLEGVQLILDELAPRTPRAREARPPDFVDLRFVQALDPARGKKAP
;
A
#
# COMPACT_ATOMS: atom_id res chain seq x y z
N MET A 1 4.87 62.45 -39.16
CA MET A 1 3.70 61.82 -38.50
C MET A 1 4.11 60.39 -38.16
N ALA A 2 4.66 60.09 -36.98
CA ALA A 2 3.94 59.80 -35.73
C ALA A 2 2.96 58.62 -35.87
N GLY A 3 3.27 57.46 -35.28
CA GLY A 3 2.39 56.28 -35.35
C GLY A 3 2.88 54.99 -34.68
N ILE A 4 3.08 55.04 -33.36
CA ILE A 4 2.81 53.99 -32.34
C ILE A 4 3.56 52.64 -32.43
N LEU A 5 4.49 52.48 -31.47
CA LEU A 5 5.01 51.19 -30.98
C LEU A 5 3.90 50.31 -30.40
N GLY A 6 3.71 49.10 -30.95
CA GLY A 6 2.96 48.02 -30.32
C GLY A 6 3.89 47.15 -29.48
N LEU A 7 3.97 47.44 -28.18
CA LEU A 7 4.67 46.64 -27.18
C LEU A 7 3.99 45.27 -27.06
N GLY A 8 4.60 44.23 -27.64
CA GLY A 8 4.18 42.85 -27.48
C GLY A 8 4.30 42.41 -26.03
N LEU A 9 3.16 42.30 -25.35
CA LEU A 9 3.03 41.83 -23.99
C LEU A 9 3.48 40.36 -23.93
N LEU A 10 4.71 40.11 -23.48
CA LEU A 10 5.18 38.82 -23.00
C LEU A 10 4.37 38.45 -21.75
N LEU A 11 3.19 37.85 -21.96
CA LEU A 11 2.48 37.12 -20.92
C LEU A 11 3.31 35.87 -20.62
N GLY A 12 4.26 36.02 -19.70
CA GLY A 12 4.92 34.90 -19.05
C GLY A 12 3.85 33.97 -18.47
N SER A 13 3.72 32.78 -19.03
CA SER A 13 2.98 31.70 -18.42
C SER A 13 3.67 31.37 -17.09
N LEU A 14 3.12 31.88 -15.98
CA LEU A 14 3.42 31.34 -14.67
C LEU A 14 3.17 29.83 -14.73
N PRO A 15 4.11 28.97 -14.28
CA PRO A 15 3.81 27.56 -14.17
C PRO A 15 2.64 27.48 -13.18
N ALA A 16 1.48 27.02 -13.65
CA ALA A 16 0.41 26.66 -12.76
C ALA A 16 1.02 25.68 -11.75
N ALA A 17 0.98 26.04 -10.46
CA ALA A 17 1.50 25.21 -9.39
C ALA A 17 0.98 23.78 -9.62
N ALA A 18 1.90 22.87 -9.97
CA ALA A 18 1.53 21.52 -10.31
C ALA A 18 0.93 20.89 -9.06
N ALA A 19 -0.38 20.65 -9.08
CA ALA A 19 -1.09 20.02 -7.97
C ALA A 19 -0.38 18.72 -7.59
N ASP A 20 -0.05 18.56 -6.31
CA ASP A 20 0.59 17.35 -5.82
C ASP A 20 -0.36 16.16 -6.07
N ARG A 21 0.14 15.19 -6.84
CA ARG A 21 -0.59 13.98 -7.21
C ARG A 21 -0.44 12.95 -6.10
N LEU A 22 -1.50 12.77 -5.33
CA LEU A 22 -1.54 11.78 -4.25
C LEU A 22 -2.40 10.58 -4.65
N ARG A 23 -1.80 9.38 -4.59
CA ARG A 23 -2.52 8.12 -4.77
C ARG A 23 -2.89 7.59 -3.40
N VAL A 24 -4.19 7.47 -3.11
CA VAL A 24 -4.67 6.95 -1.84
C VAL A 24 -5.33 5.61 -2.10
N ALA A 25 -4.70 4.54 -1.63
CA ALA A 25 -5.23 3.19 -1.71
C ALA A 25 -6.05 2.87 -0.45
N HIS A 26 -7.22 2.27 -0.63
CA HIS A 26 -7.99 1.70 0.48
C HIS A 26 -8.38 0.24 0.17
N SER A 27 -8.30 -0.62 1.17
CA SER A 27 -8.44 -2.07 1.05
C SER A 27 -9.81 -2.62 1.41
N THR A 28 -10.68 -1.80 2.02
CA THR A 28 -12.00 -2.23 2.50
C THR A 28 -13.10 -1.26 2.07
N LEU A 29 -14.27 -1.80 1.73
CA LEU A 29 -15.49 -1.05 1.44
C LEU A 29 -16.32 -0.97 2.73
N THR A 30 -15.91 -0.13 3.67
CA THR A 30 -16.65 0.10 4.93
C THR A 30 -17.09 1.56 5.02
N ALA A 31 -18.12 1.82 5.84
CA ALA A 31 -18.67 3.16 6.05
C ALA A 31 -17.60 4.19 6.48
N THR A 32 -16.57 3.76 7.22
CA THR A 32 -15.47 4.61 7.68
C THR A 32 -14.64 5.18 6.52
N ASN A 33 -14.52 4.47 5.40
CA ASN A 33 -13.82 4.95 4.20
C ASN A 33 -14.67 5.88 3.33
N ALA A 34 -15.98 6.01 3.59
CA ALA A 34 -16.86 6.85 2.79
C ALA A 34 -16.48 8.35 2.84
N VAL A 35 -15.78 8.78 3.89
CA VAL A 35 -15.26 10.15 4.01
C VAL A 35 -14.32 10.53 2.87
N LEU A 36 -13.60 9.55 2.29
CA LEU A 36 -12.71 9.78 1.15
C LEU A 36 -13.51 10.04 -0.14
N TRP A 37 -14.60 9.30 -0.36
CA TRP A 37 -15.51 9.54 -1.49
C TRP A 37 -16.24 10.87 -1.34
N VAL A 38 -16.71 11.20 -0.14
CA VAL A 38 -17.33 12.50 0.14
C VAL A 38 -16.36 13.65 -0.15
N ALA A 39 -15.10 13.53 0.27
CA ALA A 39 -14.07 14.53 0.00
C ALA A 39 -13.77 14.69 -1.49
N ARG A 40 -13.76 13.60 -2.26
CA ARG A 40 -13.61 13.64 -3.73
C ARG A 40 -14.81 14.30 -4.40
N ASP A 41 -16.02 13.84 -4.08
CA ASP A 41 -17.24 14.24 -4.78
C ASP A 41 -17.63 15.70 -4.48
N ARG A 42 -17.23 16.21 -3.29
CA ARG A 42 -17.36 17.62 -2.91
C ARG A 42 -16.20 18.50 -3.36
N GLY A 43 -15.25 17.96 -4.10
CA GLY A 43 -14.11 18.72 -4.63
C GLY A 43 -13.15 19.22 -3.54
N LEU A 44 -13.15 18.62 -2.34
CA LEU A 44 -12.38 19.12 -1.21
C LEU A 44 -10.87 18.94 -1.42
N PHE A 45 -10.46 17.85 -2.07
CA PHE A 45 -9.05 17.63 -2.41
C PHE A 45 -8.51 18.73 -3.32
N GLN A 46 -9.28 19.12 -4.34
CA GLN A 46 -8.90 20.17 -5.28
C GLN A 46 -8.81 21.53 -4.59
N ARG A 47 -9.70 21.83 -3.63
CA ARG A 47 -9.63 23.07 -2.82
C ARG A 47 -8.33 23.16 -2.01
N HIS A 48 -7.73 22.03 -1.66
CA HIS A 48 -6.45 21.97 -0.98
C HIS A 48 -5.26 21.74 -1.95
N GLY A 49 -5.46 21.88 -3.26
CA GLY A 49 -4.40 21.70 -4.25
C GLY A 49 -3.99 20.24 -4.47
N LEU A 50 -4.75 19.27 -3.95
CA LEU A 50 -4.45 17.85 -4.07
C LEU A 50 -5.22 17.24 -5.23
N GLN A 51 -4.49 16.63 -6.16
CA GLN A 51 -5.07 15.83 -7.23
C GLN A 51 -5.10 14.37 -6.79
N VAL A 52 -6.16 13.99 -6.07
CA VAL A 52 -6.27 12.67 -5.43
C VAL A 52 -6.92 11.64 -6.36
N HIS A 53 -6.22 10.53 -6.57
CA HIS A 53 -6.77 9.34 -7.23
C HIS A 53 -7.04 8.26 -6.17
N LEU A 54 -8.31 8.01 -5.88
CA LEU A 54 -8.73 6.95 -4.95
C LEU A 54 -8.68 5.60 -5.67
N ILE A 55 -7.85 4.70 -5.16
CA ILE A 55 -7.69 3.36 -5.70
C ILE A 55 -8.34 2.39 -4.73
N TYR A 56 -9.44 1.76 -5.17
CA TYR A 56 -9.94 0.58 -4.49
C TYR A 56 -9.07 -0.60 -4.88
N VAL A 57 -8.29 -1.10 -3.93
CA VAL A 57 -7.52 -2.32 -4.14
C VAL A 57 -8.25 -3.43 -3.41
N ALA A 58 -9.03 -4.21 -4.16
CA ALA A 58 -9.66 -5.43 -3.66
C ALA A 58 -8.59 -6.29 -2.97
N GLY A 59 -8.85 -6.77 -1.74
CA GLY A 59 -7.85 -7.37 -0.86
C GLY A 59 -6.90 -8.38 -1.53
N VAL A 60 -7.39 -9.18 -2.47
CA VAL A 60 -6.59 -10.11 -3.28
C VAL A 60 -5.54 -9.41 -4.13
N ARG A 61 -5.89 -8.34 -4.84
CA ARG A 61 -4.95 -7.59 -5.70
C ARG A 61 -3.90 -6.85 -4.88
N SER A 62 -4.28 -6.36 -3.69
CA SER A 62 -3.33 -5.76 -2.74
C SER A 62 -2.31 -6.80 -2.27
N LEU A 63 -2.81 -7.99 -1.92
CA LEU A 63 -2.00 -9.08 -1.42
C LEU A 63 -1.10 -9.66 -2.53
N GLN A 64 -1.59 -9.77 -3.76
CA GLN A 64 -0.78 -10.12 -4.94
C GLN A 64 0.37 -9.13 -5.15
N ALA A 65 0.06 -7.83 -5.15
CA ALA A 65 1.08 -6.79 -5.28
C ALA A 65 2.10 -6.83 -4.13
N TYR A 66 1.67 -7.14 -2.91
CA TYR A 66 2.56 -7.32 -1.76
C TYR A 66 3.49 -8.53 -1.94
N VAL A 67 2.95 -9.68 -2.35
CA VAL A 67 3.73 -10.91 -2.62
C VAL A 67 4.76 -10.66 -3.74
N GLU A 68 4.36 -9.96 -4.80
CA GLU A 68 5.27 -9.54 -5.86
C GLU A 68 6.36 -8.59 -5.33
N ALA A 69 6.00 -7.64 -4.46
CA ALA A 69 6.96 -6.74 -3.83
C ALA A 69 7.95 -7.48 -2.91
N VAL A 70 7.51 -8.49 -2.16
CA VAL A 70 8.39 -9.36 -1.36
C VAL A 70 9.35 -10.13 -2.27
N ARG A 71 8.88 -10.63 -3.42
CA ARG A 71 9.74 -11.30 -4.40
C ARG A 71 10.82 -10.35 -4.93
N VAL A 72 10.45 -9.12 -5.32
CA VAL A 72 11.40 -8.08 -5.73
C VAL A 72 12.37 -7.76 -4.60
N PHE A 73 11.88 -7.61 -3.37
CA PHE A 73 12.71 -7.36 -2.19
C PHE A 73 13.80 -8.42 -2.04
N LYS A 74 13.47 -9.70 -2.19
CA LYS A 74 14.41 -10.82 -1.95
C LYS A 74 15.35 -11.08 -3.13
N GLN A 75 14.96 -10.73 -4.36
CA GLN A 75 15.68 -11.06 -5.60
C GLN A 75 16.49 -9.89 -6.17
N GLU A 76 16.02 -8.65 -6.00
CA GLU A 76 16.62 -7.44 -6.57
C GLU A 76 17.28 -6.59 -5.49
N ARG A 77 18.43 -7.07 -5.01
CA ARG A 77 19.17 -6.48 -3.88
C ARG A 77 19.45 -4.99 -4.03
N GLU A 78 20.10 -4.58 -5.12
CA GLU A 78 20.52 -3.18 -5.30
C GLU A 78 19.34 -2.21 -5.48
N PHE A 79 18.30 -2.65 -6.18
CA PHE A 79 17.05 -1.89 -6.27
C PHE A 79 16.46 -1.68 -4.88
N THR A 80 16.37 -2.75 -4.10
CA THR A 80 15.80 -2.75 -2.75
C THR A 80 16.61 -1.88 -1.80
N ILE A 81 17.95 -1.94 -1.84
CA ILE A 81 18.80 -1.05 -1.05
C ILE A 81 18.61 0.42 -1.45
N GLY A 82 18.45 0.70 -2.75
CA GLY A 82 18.10 2.04 -3.21
C GLY A 82 16.74 2.53 -2.66
N VAL A 83 15.75 1.63 -2.55
CA VAL A 83 14.47 1.94 -1.90
C VAL A 83 14.65 2.19 -0.40
N LEU A 84 15.38 1.32 0.31
CA LEU A 84 15.66 1.44 1.74
C LEU A 84 16.38 2.76 2.06
N GLY A 85 17.39 3.14 1.28
CA GLY A 85 18.12 4.40 1.45
C GLY A 85 17.21 5.62 1.33
N ARG A 86 16.30 5.63 0.34
CA ARG A 86 15.30 6.70 0.19
C ARG A 86 14.30 6.72 1.35
N ALA A 87 13.84 5.57 1.82
CA ALA A 87 12.85 5.47 2.88
C ALA A 87 13.41 5.84 4.26
N MET A 88 14.60 5.34 4.59
CA MET A 88 15.29 5.55 5.87
C MET A 88 16.08 6.87 5.89
N ARG A 89 16.21 7.55 4.74
CA ARG A 89 16.97 8.79 4.57
C ARG A 89 18.43 8.65 4.99
N THR A 90 19.04 7.52 4.64
CA THR A 90 20.45 7.23 4.89
C THR A 90 21.12 6.75 3.61
N THR A 91 22.41 7.06 3.49
CA THR A 91 23.30 6.51 2.47
C THR A 91 24.33 5.56 3.06
N ASP A 92 24.26 5.31 4.38
CA ASP A 92 25.14 4.38 5.08
C ASP A 92 24.91 2.96 4.56
N ARG A 93 25.90 2.43 3.87
CA ARG A 93 25.77 1.16 3.17
C ARG A 93 25.75 -0.03 4.12
N GLU A 94 26.46 0.05 5.23
CA GLU A 94 26.51 -1.01 6.24
C GLU A 94 25.11 -1.20 6.87
N ILE A 95 24.51 -0.10 7.31
CA ILE A 95 23.14 -0.10 7.87
C ILE A 95 22.12 -0.66 6.86
N LEU A 96 22.24 -0.27 5.59
CA LEU A 96 21.31 -0.69 4.55
C LEU A 96 21.47 -2.17 4.19
N ASP A 97 22.70 -2.67 4.14
CA ASP A 97 23.01 -4.07 3.84
C ASP A 97 22.56 -4.99 4.98
N ASP A 98 22.74 -4.58 6.23
CA ASP A 98 22.24 -5.30 7.40
C ASP A 98 20.72 -5.33 7.45
N THR A 99 20.08 -4.18 7.21
CA THR A 99 18.61 -4.07 7.14
C THR A 99 18.05 -4.97 6.04
N TYR A 100 18.65 -4.94 4.85
CA TYR A 100 18.26 -5.82 3.75
C TYR A 100 18.35 -7.29 4.15
N SER A 101 19.49 -7.69 4.74
CA SER A 101 19.74 -9.09 5.09
C SER A 101 18.75 -9.60 6.14
N PHE A 102 18.50 -8.81 7.19
CA PHE A 102 17.51 -9.14 8.20
C PHE A 102 16.10 -9.30 7.61
N TYR A 103 15.64 -8.32 6.83
CA TYR A 103 14.26 -8.33 6.32
C TYR A 103 14.05 -9.32 5.17
N ARG A 104 15.10 -9.66 4.41
CA ARG A 104 15.04 -10.70 3.38
C ARG A 104 14.65 -12.04 3.98
N ASP A 105 15.19 -12.35 5.16
CA ASP A 105 14.93 -13.62 5.85
C ASP A 105 13.66 -13.54 6.71
N TYR A 106 13.34 -12.36 7.24
CA TYR A 106 12.09 -12.11 7.98
C TYR A 106 10.83 -12.21 7.10
N PHE A 107 10.87 -11.67 5.88
CA PHE A 107 9.69 -11.68 5.02
C PHE A 107 9.42 -13.07 4.44
N GLU A 108 8.28 -13.64 4.86
CA GLU A 108 7.69 -14.84 4.25
C GLU A 108 7.26 -14.56 2.81
N ASP A 109 7.45 -15.54 1.92
CA ASP A 109 7.13 -15.41 0.48
C ASP A 109 5.63 -15.20 0.24
N VAL A 110 4.78 -15.80 1.07
CA VAL A 110 3.33 -15.56 1.09
C VAL A 110 2.90 -15.52 2.56
N PRO A 111 2.45 -14.36 3.08
CA PRO A 111 2.00 -14.27 4.46
C PRO A 111 0.64 -14.95 4.58
N TYR A 112 0.64 -16.19 5.07
CA TYR A 112 -0.59 -16.89 5.39
C TYR A 112 -1.01 -16.54 6.82
N PRO A 113 -2.16 -15.88 7.04
CA PRO A 113 -2.77 -15.92 8.36
C PRO A 113 -3.10 -17.38 8.68
N THR A 114 -2.39 -17.95 9.64
CA THR A 114 -2.63 -19.34 10.06
C THR A 114 -3.77 -19.39 11.07
N LEU A 115 -4.56 -20.47 11.03
CA LEU A 115 -5.58 -20.68 12.04
C LEU A 115 -4.94 -20.83 13.43
N GLU A 116 -3.74 -21.44 13.50
CA GLU A 116 -2.98 -21.52 14.74
C GLU A 116 -2.57 -20.14 15.27
N GLY A 117 -2.11 -19.24 14.40
CA GLY A 117 -1.71 -17.88 14.78
C GLY A 117 -2.89 -17.06 15.31
N VAL A 118 -4.05 -17.19 14.68
CA VAL A 118 -5.28 -16.55 15.16
C VAL A 118 -5.74 -17.16 16.48
N GLN A 119 -5.64 -18.48 16.65
CA GLN A 119 -5.95 -19.14 17.92
C GLN A 119 -5.05 -18.63 19.05
N LEU A 120 -3.74 -18.48 18.80
CA LEU A 120 -2.79 -17.94 19.76
C LEU A 120 -3.21 -16.54 20.24
N ILE A 121 -3.61 -15.67 19.31
CA ILE A 121 -4.08 -14.31 19.64
C ILE A 121 -5.38 -14.37 20.44
N LEU A 122 -6.33 -15.24 20.07
CA LEU A 122 -7.58 -15.42 20.81
C LEU A 122 -7.33 -15.90 22.24
N ASP A 123 -6.39 -16.82 22.44
CA ASP A 123 -6.00 -17.34 23.75
C ASP A 123 -5.33 -16.26 24.61
N GLU A 124 -4.48 -15.40 24.02
CA GLU A 124 -3.87 -14.26 24.70
C GLU A 124 -4.91 -13.21 25.11
N LEU A 125 -5.94 -13.01 24.29
CA LEU A 125 -7.00 -12.05 24.55
C LEU A 125 -8.08 -12.58 25.51
N ALA A 126 -8.28 -13.89 25.60
CA ALA A 126 -9.30 -14.55 26.41
C ALA A 126 -9.35 -14.14 27.90
N PRO A 127 -8.23 -13.84 28.59
CA PRO A 127 -8.26 -13.37 29.97
C PRO A 127 -8.89 -11.97 30.13
N ARG A 128 -8.76 -11.11 29.11
CA ARG A 128 -9.19 -9.69 29.18
C ARG A 128 -10.42 -9.39 28.34
N THR A 129 -10.74 -10.26 27.37
CA THR A 129 -11.84 -10.09 26.43
C THR A 129 -12.70 -11.36 26.46
N PRO A 130 -13.80 -11.39 27.22
CA PRO A 130 -14.66 -12.57 27.34
C PRO A 130 -15.12 -13.12 25.99
N ARG A 131 -15.43 -12.23 25.03
CA ARG A 131 -15.85 -12.58 23.67
C ARG A 131 -14.78 -13.32 22.85
N ALA A 132 -13.50 -13.22 23.20
CA ALA A 132 -12.42 -13.95 22.54
C ALA A 132 -12.44 -15.45 22.87
N ARG A 133 -13.04 -15.86 24.01
CA ARG A 133 -13.18 -17.28 24.39
C ARG A 133 -14.18 -18.05 23.53
N GLU A 134 -15.16 -17.33 22.98
CA GLU A 134 -16.24 -17.90 22.17
C GLU A 134 -15.99 -17.73 20.67
N ALA A 135 -14.98 -16.93 20.32
CA ALA A 135 -14.58 -16.64 18.96
C ALA A 135 -13.82 -17.84 18.35
N ARG A 136 -14.06 -18.14 17.06
CA ARG A 136 -13.35 -19.23 16.37
C ARG A 136 -12.40 -18.66 15.32
N PRO A 137 -11.18 -19.20 15.17
CA PRO A 137 -10.23 -18.72 14.17
C PRO A 137 -10.77 -18.58 12.73
N PRO A 138 -11.61 -19.51 12.20
CA PRO A 138 -12.17 -19.37 10.85
C PRO A 138 -13.10 -18.17 10.67
N ASP A 139 -13.62 -17.58 11.75
CA ASP A 139 -14.48 -16.40 11.69
C ASP A 139 -13.68 -15.11 11.36
N PHE A 140 -12.34 -15.16 11.48
CA PHE A 140 -11.44 -14.02 11.25
C PHE A 140 -10.56 -14.17 10.00
N VAL A 141 -10.59 -15.34 9.36
CA VAL A 141 -9.73 -15.66 8.21
C VAL A 141 -10.55 -16.23 7.07
N ASP A 142 -10.59 -15.50 5.95
CA ASP A 142 -11.11 -16.04 4.68
C ASP A 142 -9.95 -16.57 3.83
N LEU A 143 -9.67 -17.86 4.01
CA LEU A 143 -8.56 -18.55 3.35
C LEU A 143 -8.71 -18.63 1.82
N ARG A 144 -9.91 -18.40 1.26
CA ARG A 144 -10.15 -18.51 -0.19
C ARG A 144 -9.31 -17.51 -0.99
N PHE A 145 -9.11 -16.32 -0.43
CA PHE A 145 -8.35 -15.25 -1.06
C PHE A 145 -6.84 -15.51 -1.05
N VAL A 146 -6.36 -16.25 -0.05
CA VAL A 146 -4.95 -16.59 0.08
C VAL A 146 -4.63 -17.88 -0.70
N GLN A 147 -5.53 -18.86 -0.71
CA GLN A 147 -5.46 -20.05 -1.58
C GLN A 147 -5.48 -19.69 -3.07
N ALA A 148 -6.09 -18.57 -3.45
CA ALA A 148 -6.05 -18.06 -4.82
C ALA A 148 -4.64 -17.60 -5.26
N LEU A 149 -3.70 -17.46 -4.32
CA LEU A 149 -2.31 -17.06 -4.56
C LEU A 149 -1.37 -18.26 -4.70
N ASP A 150 -1.85 -19.48 -4.44
CA ASP A 150 -1.04 -20.70 -4.50
C ASP A 150 -0.74 -21.10 -5.96
N PRO A 151 0.54 -21.14 -6.39
CA PRO A 151 0.92 -21.59 -7.72
C PRO A 151 0.57 -23.07 -8.01
N ALA A 152 0.25 -23.88 -6.99
CA ALA A 152 -0.13 -25.28 -7.17
C ALA A 152 -1.49 -25.50 -7.86
N ARG A 153 -2.39 -24.50 -7.87
CA ARG A 153 -3.71 -24.64 -8.51
C ARG A 153 -3.68 -24.67 -10.05
N GLY A 154 -2.51 -24.44 -10.65
CA GLY A 154 -2.25 -24.66 -12.09
C GLY A 154 -1.70 -26.05 -12.44
N LYS A 155 -1.39 -26.91 -11.47
CA LYS A 155 -0.90 -28.27 -11.72
C LYS A 155 -1.65 -29.30 -10.85
N LYS A 156 -2.64 -29.92 -11.51
CA LYS A 156 -3.30 -31.19 -11.18
C LYS A 156 -4.22 -31.19 -9.95
N ALA A 157 -5.52 -31.20 -10.23
CA ALA A 157 -6.43 -32.08 -9.52
C ALA A 157 -6.60 -33.37 -10.37
N PRO A 158 -6.58 -34.58 -9.78
CA PRO A 158 -7.17 -35.76 -10.43
C PRO A 158 -8.70 -35.61 -10.55
#